data_AF-A0A6I9X437-F1
#
_entry.id   AF-A0A6I9X437-F1
#
_cell.length_a   1.000
_cell.length_b   1.000
_cell.length_c   1.000
_cell.angle_alpha   90.00
_cell.angle_beta   90.00
_cell.angle_gamma   90.00
#
_symmetry.space_group_name_H-M   'P 1'
#
loop_
_entity.id
_entity.type
_entity.pdbx_description
1 polymer ?
#
loop_
_entity_poly.entity_id
_entity_poly.type
_entity_poly.pdbx_seq_one_letter_code
_entity_poly.pdbx_strand_id
1 'polypeptide(L)'
;MDVEAVTKYSKLHAKPLGFFLQYGTAGFRCKAGNLNHVMFRMGLLAVLRSKKTKSTIGVMVTASHNPEEDNGVKLIDPSGEMLAPTWEDHATFLANAEEPQLHCVLTEICQKEAVDLQNKAFVVIGRDTRPSSKELSQSAIDGISVLGGQYQDYGLVTTPQLHYMVRCHNTQGSYGTPTVEGYYQKLSKAFLELTMQAASQKDGHRGLKIDCANGIGALKLKEMEPYLSESLAIDLANDGREGKLNHMCGADFVKVHQKPPVGLQMNPGERCCSLDGDADRIVYYYVDTACHFHLLDGDKIATLISTFLKELLMK
;
A
#
# COMPACT_ATOMS: atom_id res chain seq x y z
N MET A 1 -30.25 -5.17 -3.32
CA MET A 1 -29.14 -6.11 -3.11
C MET A 1 -29.66 -7.50 -3.49
N ASP A 2 -28.96 -8.22 -4.37
CA ASP A 2 -29.33 -9.59 -4.73
C ASP A 2 -28.76 -10.57 -3.69
N VAL A 3 -29.62 -10.99 -2.78
CA VAL A 3 -29.24 -11.81 -1.61
C VAL A 3 -28.85 -13.23 -2.01
N GLU A 4 -29.53 -13.78 -3.02
CA GLU A 4 -29.27 -15.13 -3.52
C GLU A 4 -27.90 -15.19 -4.19
N ALA A 5 -27.57 -14.18 -5.00
CA ALA A 5 -26.25 -14.06 -5.62
C ALA A 5 -25.14 -13.93 -4.57
N VAL A 6 -25.29 -13.03 -3.59
CA VAL A 6 -24.31 -12.84 -2.50
C VAL A 6 -24.08 -14.15 -1.74
N THR A 7 -25.16 -14.86 -1.39
CA THR A 7 -25.06 -16.14 -0.68
C THR A 7 -24.37 -17.22 -1.52
N LYS A 8 -24.66 -17.28 -2.81
CA LYS A 8 -24.05 -18.24 -3.73
C LYS A 8 -22.54 -18.00 -3.87
N TYR A 9 -22.11 -16.76 -4.06
CA TYR A 9 -20.70 -16.41 -4.17
C TYR A 9 -19.96 -16.55 -2.84
N SER A 10 -20.59 -16.20 -1.71
CA SER A 10 -19.99 -16.38 -0.38
C SER A 10 -19.58 -17.83 -0.11
N LYS A 11 -20.34 -18.82 -0.61
CA LYS A 11 -19.96 -20.25 -0.51
C LYS A 11 -18.67 -20.62 -1.24
N LEU A 12 -18.29 -19.87 -2.28
CA LEU A 12 -17.00 -20.04 -2.97
C LEU A 12 -15.83 -19.49 -2.14
N HIS A 13 -16.15 -18.64 -1.16
CA HIS A 13 -15.22 -17.99 -0.25
C HIS A 13 -15.55 -18.32 1.20
N ALA A 14 -15.73 -19.62 1.50
CA ALA A 14 -16.22 -20.07 2.79
C ALA A 14 -15.30 -19.64 3.95
N LYS A 15 -15.91 -19.08 5.00
CA LYS A 15 -15.22 -18.76 6.25
C LYS A 15 -14.77 -20.06 6.96
N PRO A 16 -13.50 -20.18 7.40
CA PRO A 16 -13.06 -21.31 8.21
C PRO A 16 -13.78 -21.34 9.57
N LEU A 17 -14.19 -22.53 10.03
CA LEU A 17 -14.94 -22.70 11.28
C LEU A 17 -14.14 -22.16 12.49
N GLY A 18 -14.80 -21.34 13.32
CA GLY A 18 -14.19 -20.76 14.52
C GLY A 18 -13.12 -19.70 14.26
N PHE A 19 -12.91 -19.30 13.01
CA PHE A 19 -11.96 -18.25 12.67
C PHE A 19 -12.51 -16.88 13.07
N PHE A 20 -11.66 -16.08 13.71
CA PHE A 20 -11.94 -14.70 14.06
C PHE A 20 -10.74 -13.82 13.70
N LEU A 21 -10.99 -12.66 13.12
CA LEU A 21 -9.96 -11.69 12.79
C LEU A 21 -10.48 -10.26 13.00
N GLN A 22 -9.69 -9.42 13.65
CA GLN A 22 -10.04 -8.02 13.89
C GLN A 22 -9.44 -7.10 12.81
N TYR A 23 -10.19 -6.08 12.40
CA TYR A 23 -9.66 -5.02 11.55
C TYR A 23 -8.76 -4.13 12.40
N GLY A 24 -7.45 -4.12 12.10
CA GLY A 24 -6.49 -3.27 12.80
C GLY A 24 -6.24 -1.95 12.08
N THR A 25 -5.32 -1.15 12.62
CA THR A 25 -4.87 0.14 12.04
C THR A 25 -4.39 0.04 10.59
N ALA A 26 -3.98 -1.15 10.16
CA ALA A 26 -3.52 -1.43 8.80
C ALA A 26 -4.33 -2.54 8.12
N GLY A 27 -5.62 -2.62 8.46
CA GLY A 27 -6.58 -3.57 7.91
C GLY A 27 -6.48 -4.97 8.50
N PHE A 28 -6.96 -5.96 7.74
CA PHE A 28 -6.85 -7.37 8.09
C PHE A 28 -5.50 -7.91 7.65
N ARG A 29 -4.83 -8.68 8.53
CA ARG A 29 -3.59 -9.39 8.20
C ARG A 29 -3.52 -10.73 8.91
N CYS A 30 -3.21 -11.79 8.18
CA CYS A 30 -2.89 -13.12 8.72
C CYS A 30 -2.28 -13.99 7.61
N LYS A 31 -2.12 -15.29 7.88
CA LYS A 31 -1.71 -16.27 6.86
C LYS A 31 -2.66 -16.24 5.66
N ALA A 32 -2.10 -16.17 4.45
CA ALA A 32 -2.86 -15.95 3.23
C ALA A 32 -4.01 -16.96 3.01
N GLY A 33 -3.81 -18.22 3.39
CA GLY A 33 -4.81 -19.29 3.27
C GLY A 33 -6.12 -19.03 4.04
N ASN A 34 -6.12 -18.12 5.04
CA ASN A 34 -7.29 -17.80 5.83
C ASN A 34 -8.03 -16.53 5.36
N LEU A 35 -7.51 -15.82 4.35
CA LEU A 35 -8.02 -14.50 3.96
C LEU A 35 -9.08 -14.52 2.86
N ASN A 36 -9.32 -15.66 2.22
CA ASN A 36 -10.21 -15.72 1.05
C ASN A 36 -11.62 -15.13 1.33
N HIS A 37 -12.28 -15.58 2.41
CA HIS A 37 -13.57 -15.03 2.85
C HIS A 37 -13.49 -13.55 3.25
N VAL A 38 -12.39 -13.14 3.90
CA VAL A 38 -12.17 -11.75 4.33
C VAL A 38 -12.09 -10.83 3.11
N MET A 39 -11.36 -11.23 2.07
CA MET A 39 -11.21 -10.46 0.83
C MET A 39 -12.56 -10.25 0.15
N PHE A 40 -13.33 -11.32 -0.04
CA PHE A 40 -14.67 -11.26 -0.60
C PHE A 40 -15.57 -10.29 0.17
N ARG A 41 -15.57 -10.40 1.50
CA ARG A 41 -16.37 -9.55 2.38
C ARG A 41 -15.90 -8.09 2.38
N MET A 42 -14.60 -7.83 2.24
CA MET A 42 -14.07 -6.47 2.07
C MET A 42 -14.41 -5.88 0.70
N GLY A 43 -14.55 -6.70 -0.33
CA GLY A 43 -15.12 -6.29 -1.61
C GLY A 43 -16.57 -5.79 -1.46
N LEU A 44 -17.40 -6.53 -0.73
CA LEU A 44 -18.77 -6.11 -0.39
C LEU A 44 -18.79 -4.78 0.39
N LEU A 45 -17.94 -4.66 1.42
CA LEU A 45 -17.88 -3.46 2.25
C LEU A 45 -17.39 -2.23 1.47
N ALA A 46 -16.40 -2.40 0.59
CA ALA A 46 -15.90 -1.33 -0.27
C ALA A 46 -17.01 -0.76 -1.17
N VAL A 47 -17.90 -1.62 -1.69
CA VAL A 47 -19.08 -1.20 -2.44
C VAL A 47 -20.05 -0.40 -1.57
N LEU A 48 -20.38 -0.89 -0.36
CA LEU A 48 -21.26 -0.15 0.56
C LEU A 48 -20.66 1.21 0.94
N ARG A 49 -19.34 1.26 1.19
CA ARG A 49 -18.61 2.49 1.50
C ARG A 49 -18.68 3.47 0.32
N SER A 50 -18.42 2.99 -0.90
CA SER A 50 -18.49 3.81 -2.11
C SER A 50 -19.90 4.38 -2.35
N LYS A 51 -20.95 3.57 -2.14
CA LYS A 51 -22.35 4.04 -2.22
C LYS A 51 -22.67 5.10 -1.17
N LYS A 52 -22.14 4.95 0.05
CA LYS A 52 -22.34 5.90 1.14
C LYS A 52 -21.66 7.25 0.86
N THR A 53 -20.40 7.23 0.44
CA THR A 53 -19.60 8.43 0.21
C THR A 53 -19.80 9.03 -1.18
N LYS A 54 -20.49 8.32 -2.08
CA LYS A 54 -20.66 8.67 -3.50
C LYS A 54 -19.31 8.95 -4.18
N SER A 55 -18.31 8.14 -3.82
CA SER A 55 -16.91 8.35 -4.15
C SER A 55 -16.22 7.02 -4.45
N THR A 56 -15.09 7.10 -5.14
CA THR A 56 -14.18 5.96 -5.37
C THR A 56 -13.53 5.52 -4.07
N ILE A 57 -13.55 4.21 -3.80
CA ILE A 57 -12.90 3.57 -2.65
C ILE A 57 -11.78 2.66 -3.13
N GLY A 58 -10.67 2.58 -2.39
CA GLY A 58 -9.56 1.69 -2.71
C GLY A 58 -9.57 0.40 -1.90
N VAL A 59 -9.08 -0.68 -2.51
CA VAL A 59 -8.80 -1.97 -1.86
C VAL A 59 -7.34 -2.32 -2.15
N MET A 60 -6.47 -2.25 -1.14
CA MET A 60 -5.06 -2.64 -1.28
C MET A 60 -4.84 -4.03 -0.70
N VAL A 61 -4.37 -4.97 -1.52
CA VAL A 61 -4.00 -6.33 -1.10
C VAL A 61 -2.50 -6.39 -0.80
N THR A 62 -2.17 -6.40 0.49
CA THR A 62 -0.78 -6.48 0.98
C THR A 62 -0.75 -6.76 2.49
N ALA A 63 0.35 -7.33 2.96
CA ALA A 63 0.73 -7.31 4.38
C ALA A 63 2.03 -6.52 4.67
N SER A 64 2.47 -5.62 3.79
CA SER A 64 3.59 -4.70 4.06
C SER A 64 4.85 -5.48 4.50
N HIS A 65 5.44 -5.16 5.66
CA HIS A 65 6.62 -5.80 6.25
C HIS A 65 6.45 -7.26 6.73
N ASN A 66 5.23 -7.82 6.75
CA ASN A 66 5.00 -9.20 7.22
C ASN A 66 5.75 -10.25 6.35
N PRO A 67 6.02 -11.46 6.87
CA PRO A 67 6.57 -12.59 6.10
C PRO A 67 5.75 -12.92 4.85
N GLU A 68 6.37 -13.45 3.80
CA GLU A 68 5.78 -13.71 2.47
C GLU A 68 4.49 -14.54 2.50
N GLU A 69 4.37 -15.50 3.42
CA GLU A 69 3.20 -16.37 3.54
C GLU A 69 1.96 -15.70 4.17
N ASP A 70 2.14 -14.52 4.77
CA ASP A 70 1.05 -13.68 5.22
C ASP A 70 0.48 -12.87 4.03
N ASN A 71 -0.73 -12.35 4.16
CA ASN A 71 -1.24 -11.29 3.30
C ASN A 71 -2.25 -10.45 4.09
N GLY A 72 -2.90 -9.50 3.44
CA GLY A 72 -3.83 -8.62 4.09
C GLY A 72 -4.60 -7.72 3.13
N VAL A 73 -5.57 -7.00 3.68
CA VAL A 73 -6.37 -6.04 2.93
C VAL A 73 -6.58 -4.76 3.74
N LYS A 74 -6.29 -3.62 3.11
CA LYS A 74 -6.57 -2.26 3.59
C LYS A 74 -7.65 -1.64 2.71
N LEU A 75 -8.61 -0.94 3.30
CA LEU A 75 -9.56 -0.09 2.56
C LEU A 75 -9.08 1.37 2.61
N ILE A 76 -9.24 2.07 1.51
CA ILE A 76 -8.77 3.45 1.31
C ILE A 76 -9.98 4.34 1.02
N ASP A 77 -10.15 5.37 1.83
CA ASP A 77 -11.24 6.33 1.74
C ASP A 77 -10.95 7.46 0.73
N PRO A 78 -11.95 8.30 0.39
CA PRO A 78 -11.94 9.10 -0.83
C PRO A 78 -10.76 10.07 -1.02
N SER A 79 -10.19 10.61 0.05
CA SER A 79 -9.05 11.53 -0.01
C SER A 79 -7.70 10.81 -0.05
N GLY A 80 -7.70 9.47 -0.13
CA GLY A 80 -6.49 8.64 -0.03
C GLY A 80 -6.07 8.37 1.42
N GLU A 81 -6.97 8.55 2.39
CA GLU A 81 -6.79 8.19 3.80
C GLU A 81 -7.16 6.72 4.05
N MET A 82 -6.76 6.18 5.20
CA MET A 82 -7.23 4.88 5.65
C MET A 82 -8.75 4.92 5.89
N LEU A 83 -9.40 3.75 5.86
CA LEU A 83 -10.80 3.60 6.22
C LEU A 83 -11.13 4.36 7.51
N ALA A 84 -12.23 5.13 7.49
CA ALA A 84 -12.71 5.83 8.66
C ALA A 84 -12.81 4.88 9.88
N PRO A 85 -12.29 5.25 11.06
CA PRO A 85 -12.32 4.40 12.26
C PRO A 85 -13.71 3.86 12.62
N THR A 86 -14.76 4.66 12.36
CA THR A 86 -16.16 4.25 12.60
C THR A 86 -16.64 3.11 11.71
N TRP A 87 -15.89 2.76 10.65
CA TRP A 87 -16.17 1.67 9.72
C TRP A 87 -15.30 0.43 9.95
N GLU A 88 -14.28 0.50 10.82
CA GLU A 88 -13.42 -0.65 11.15
C GLU A 88 -14.21 -1.74 11.90
N ASP A 89 -15.17 -1.34 12.74
CA ASP A 89 -16.09 -2.27 13.41
C ASP A 89 -16.99 -2.99 12.39
N HIS A 90 -17.51 -2.27 11.39
CA HIS A 90 -18.31 -2.88 10.32
C HIS A 90 -17.48 -3.89 9.52
N ALA A 91 -16.22 -3.56 9.25
CA ALA A 91 -15.29 -4.48 8.62
C ALA A 91 -15.08 -5.74 9.45
N THR A 92 -14.82 -5.57 10.75
CA THR A 92 -14.65 -6.67 11.70
C THR A 92 -15.90 -7.55 11.77
N PHE A 93 -17.08 -6.97 11.97
CA PHE A 93 -18.33 -7.75 12.05
C PHE A 93 -18.62 -8.49 10.75
N LEU A 94 -18.46 -7.83 9.60
CA LEU A 94 -18.71 -8.44 8.31
C LEU A 94 -17.73 -9.58 8.02
N ALA A 95 -16.43 -9.37 8.24
CA ALA A 95 -15.43 -10.41 8.04
C ALA A 95 -15.68 -11.66 8.90
N ASN A 96 -16.24 -11.49 10.09
CA ASN A 96 -16.49 -12.59 11.03
C ASN A 96 -17.90 -13.17 10.99
N ALA A 97 -18.83 -12.63 10.19
CA ALA A 97 -20.21 -13.12 10.11
C ALA A 97 -20.26 -14.61 9.72
N GLU A 98 -21.11 -15.41 10.37
CA GLU A 98 -21.37 -16.76 9.88
C GLU A 98 -22.20 -16.71 8.59
N GLU A 99 -22.09 -17.72 7.73
CA GLU A 99 -22.78 -17.73 6.42
C GLU A 99 -24.29 -17.41 6.51
N PRO A 100 -25.07 -17.97 7.46
CA PRO A 100 -26.49 -17.63 7.60
C PRO A 100 -26.76 -16.18 8.03
N GLN A 101 -25.77 -15.52 8.62
CA GLN A 101 -25.87 -14.16 9.18
C GLN A 101 -25.36 -13.09 8.23
N LEU A 102 -24.62 -13.45 7.18
CA LEU A 102 -23.96 -12.49 6.29
C LEU A 102 -24.94 -11.45 5.72
N HIS A 103 -26.11 -11.89 5.28
CA HIS A 103 -27.15 -10.99 4.76
C HIS A 103 -27.68 -10.01 5.83
N CYS A 104 -27.90 -10.49 7.06
CA CYS A 104 -28.36 -9.66 8.16
C CYS A 104 -27.33 -8.57 8.47
N VAL A 105 -26.04 -8.93 8.56
CA VAL A 105 -24.96 -7.98 8.81
C VAL A 105 -24.87 -6.91 7.71
N LEU A 106 -24.96 -7.29 6.44
CA LEU A 106 -24.97 -6.32 5.33
C LEU A 106 -26.16 -5.37 5.42
N THR A 107 -27.34 -5.88 5.78
CA THR A 107 -28.57 -5.08 5.93
C THR A 107 -28.44 -4.11 7.10
N GLU A 108 -27.91 -4.56 8.22
CA GLU A 108 -27.66 -3.73 9.41
C GLU A 108 -26.67 -2.59 9.11
N ILE A 109 -25.58 -2.87 8.39
CA ILE A 109 -24.63 -1.84 7.93
C ILE A 109 -25.35 -0.83 7.05
N CYS A 110 -26.16 -1.28 6.09
CA CYS A 110 -26.91 -0.38 5.20
C CYS A 110 -27.87 0.54 5.98
N GLN A 111 -28.58 0.00 6.97
CA GLN A 111 -29.51 0.76 7.79
C GLN A 111 -28.78 1.74 8.71
N LYS A 112 -27.78 1.28 9.46
CA LYS A 112 -27.03 2.09 10.43
C LYS A 112 -26.29 3.24 9.78
N GLU A 113 -25.69 2.99 8.61
CA GLU A 113 -24.95 4.02 7.87
C GLU A 113 -25.82 4.78 6.88
N ALA A 114 -27.12 4.47 6.78
CA ALA A 114 -28.04 5.03 5.79
C ALA A 114 -27.46 4.97 4.36
N VAL A 115 -27.05 3.79 3.94
CA VAL A 115 -26.48 3.53 2.60
C VAL A 115 -27.62 3.45 1.59
N ASP A 116 -27.59 4.34 0.61
CA ASP A 116 -28.50 4.27 -0.54
C ASP A 116 -27.95 3.26 -1.57
N LEU A 117 -28.63 2.11 -1.69
CA LEU A 117 -28.24 1.03 -2.59
C LEU A 117 -28.37 1.40 -4.08
N GLN A 118 -29.13 2.45 -4.42
CA GLN A 118 -29.30 2.93 -5.79
C GLN A 118 -28.08 3.72 -6.29
N ASN A 119 -27.26 4.27 -5.38
CA ASN A 119 -26.04 4.96 -5.76
C ASN A 119 -25.09 4.02 -6.53
N LYS A 120 -24.41 4.55 -7.54
CA LYS A 120 -23.33 3.84 -8.21
C LYS A 120 -22.15 3.68 -7.25
N ALA A 121 -21.43 2.57 -7.38
CA ALA A 121 -20.21 2.29 -6.63
C ALA A 121 -19.06 2.09 -7.61
N PHE A 122 -17.92 2.69 -7.31
CA PHE A 122 -16.68 2.50 -8.06
C PHE A 122 -15.55 2.20 -7.09
N VAL A 123 -14.84 1.10 -7.33
CA VAL A 123 -13.77 0.61 -6.46
C VAL A 123 -12.50 0.44 -7.27
N VAL A 124 -11.37 0.94 -6.77
CA VAL A 124 -10.06 0.66 -7.38
C VAL A 124 -9.33 -0.39 -6.54
N ILE A 125 -8.69 -1.35 -7.19
CA ILE A 125 -7.96 -2.41 -6.50
C ILE A 125 -6.51 -2.45 -6.98
N GLY A 126 -5.62 -2.72 -6.04
CA GLY A 126 -4.18 -2.88 -6.28
C GLY A 126 -3.60 -3.92 -5.34
N ARG A 127 -2.43 -4.45 -5.69
CA ARG A 127 -1.77 -5.50 -4.92
C ARG A 127 -0.25 -5.42 -4.97
N ASP A 128 0.39 -5.98 -3.95
CA ASP A 128 1.84 -6.22 -3.92
C ASP A 128 2.25 -7.50 -4.67
N THR A 129 3.52 -7.90 -4.52
CA THR A 129 4.13 -9.05 -5.19
C THR A 129 3.95 -10.39 -4.45
N ARG A 130 3.18 -10.47 -3.36
CA ARG A 130 3.00 -11.75 -2.65
C ARG A 130 2.37 -12.80 -3.58
N PRO A 131 2.79 -14.08 -3.51
CA PRO A 131 2.25 -15.12 -4.38
C PRO A 131 0.72 -15.26 -4.29
N SER A 132 0.15 -15.06 -3.10
CA SER A 132 -1.30 -15.14 -2.85
C SER A 132 -2.09 -13.90 -3.30
N SER A 133 -1.42 -12.79 -3.60
CA SER A 133 -2.09 -11.51 -3.86
C SER A 133 -3.01 -11.54 -5.07
N LYS A 134 -2.66 -12.27 -6.14
CA LYS A 134 -3.51 -12.37 -7.34
C LYS A 134 -4.87 -13.02 -7.05
N GLU A 135 -4.87 -14.14 -6.33
CA GLU A 135 -6.09 -14.89 -5.99
C GLU A 135 -6.93 -14.14 -4.95
N LEU A 136 -6.28 -13.48 -3.99
CA LEU A 136 -6.95 -12.68 -2.98
C LEU A 136 -7.58 -11.41 -3.57
N SER A 137 -6.91 -10.75 -4.53
CA SER A 137 -7.52 -9.66 -5.31
C SER A 137 -8.76 -10.12 -6.07
N GLN A 138 -8.72 -11.31 -6.68
CA GLN A 138 -9.90 -11.86 -7.36
C GLN A 138 -11.06 -12.08 -6.39
N SER A 139 -10.79 -12.58 -5.19
CA SER A 139 -11.83 -12.77 -4.17
C SER A 139 -12.50 -11.45 -3.78
N ALA A 140 -11.72 -10.36 -3.64
CA ALA A 140 -12.28 -9.03 -3.41
C ALA A 140 -13.10 -8.53 -4.62
N ILE A 141 -12.63 -8.77 -5.85
CA ILE A 141 -13.36 -8.44 -7.08
C ILE A 141 -14.70 -9.18 -7.17
N ASP A 142 -14.75 -10.45 -6.76
CA ASP A 142 -15.99 -11.24 -6.74
C ASP A 142 -17.01 -10.60 -5.78
N GLY A 143 -16.55 -10.14 -4.61
CA GLY A 143 -17.35 -9.38 -3.65
C GLY A 143 -17.84 -8.04 -4.21
N ILE A 144 -16.97 -7.30 -4.89
CA ILE A 144 -17.35 -6.03 -5.53
C ILE A 144 -18.42 -6.27 -6.60
N SER A 145 -18.20 -7.28 -7.45
CA SER A 145 -19.04 -7.57 -8.61
C SER A 145 -20.43 -8.07 -8.21
N VAL A 146 -20.52 -8.97 -7.22
CA VAL A 146 -21.80 -9.55 -6.79
C VAL A 146 -22.74 -8.50 -6.15
N LEU A 147 -22.18 -7.43 -5.57
CA LEU A 147 -22.96 -6.31 -5.03
C LEU A 147 -23.19 -5.18 -6.05
N GLY A 148 -22.84 -5.41 -7.32
CA GLY A 148 -23.06 -4.47 -8.42
C GLY A 148 -22.11 -3.27 -8.42
N GLY A 149 -20.94 -3.40 -7.79
CA GLY A 149 -19.88 -2.40 -7.87
C GLY A 149 -19.13 -2.46 -9.20
N GLN A 150 -18.82 -1.30 -9.76
CA GLN A 150 -17.84 -1.19 -10.84
C GLN A 150 -16.43 -1.15 -10.25
N TYR A 151 -15.44 -1.65 -10.98
CA TYR A 151 -14.07 -1.60 -10.50
C TYR A 151 -13.03 -1.35 -11.60
N GLN A 152 -11.85 -0.95 -11.15
CA GLN A 152 -10.63 -0.90 -11.96
C GLN A 152 -9.49 -1.60 -11.19
N ASP A 153 -8.92 -2.65 -11.79
CA ASP A 153 -7.72 -3.32 -11.26
C ASP A 153 -6.47 -2.65 -11.82
N TYR A 154 -5.67 -2.04 -10.94
CA TYR A 154 -4.37 -1.46 -11.26
C TYR A 154 -3.25 -2.51 -11.23
N GLY A 155 -3.54 -3.74 -10.80
CA GLY A 155 -2.59 -4.82 -10.74
C GLY A 155 -1.51 -4.60 -9.69
N LEU A 156 -0.26 -4.80 -10.09
CA LEU A 156 0.91 -4.63 -9.24
C LEU A 156 1.18 -3.14 -9.03
N VAL A 157 1.01 -2.64 -7.80
CA VAL A 157 1.25 -1.24 -7.40
C VAL A 157 1.76 -1.19 -5.96
N THR A 158 2.50 -0.13 -5.62
CA THR A 158 2.83 0.15 -4.21
C THR A 158 1.56 0.60 -3.45
N THR A 159 1.57 0.50 -2.12
CA THR A 159 0.47 1.05 -1.31
C THR A 159 0.29 2.55 -1.59
N PRO A 160 1.33 3.40 -1.57
CA PRO A 160 1.18 4.82 -1.91
C PRO A 160 0.62 5.10 -3.31
N GLN A 161 0.93 4.27 -4.31
CA GLN A 161 0.39 4.40 -5.66
C GLN A 161 -1.12 4.21 -5.68
N LEU A 162 -1.67 3.22 -4.97
CA LEU A 162 -3.12 3.02 -4.92
C LEU A 162 -3.82 4.17 -4.18
N HIS A 163 -3.25 4.65 -3.08
CA HIS A 163 -3.75 5.85 -2.36
C HIS A 163 -3.80 7.08 -3.30
N TYR A 164 -2.78 7.26 -4.13
CA TYR A 164 -2.75 8.29 -5.16
C TYR A 164 -3.90 8.12 -6.18
N MET A 165 -4.14 6.92 -6.69
CA MET A 165 -5.24 6.66 -7.65
C MET A 165 -6.60 7.03 -7.06
N VAL A 166 -6.88 6.61 -5.83
CA VAL A 166 -8.14 6.92 -5.13
C VAL A 166 -8.34 8.43 -5.07
N ARG A 167 -7.34 9.17 -4.61
CA ARG A 167 -7.43 10.63 -4.50
C ARG A 167 -7.61 11.28 -5.88
N CYS A 168 -6.92 10.82 -6.91
CA CYS A 168 -7.06 11.36 -8.27
C CYS A 168 -8.46 11.16 -8.85
N HIS A 169 -9.05 9.97 -8.67
CA HIS A 169 -10.42 9.68 -9.10
C HIS A 169 -11.43 10.61 -8.42
N ASN A 170 -11.29 10.84 -7.11
CA ASN A 170 -12.23 11.65 -6.34
C ASN A 170 -12.04 13.17 -6.48
N THR A 171 -10.88 13.60 -6.96
CA THR A 171 -10.58 15.03 -7.19
C THR A 171 -10.76 15.44 -8.65
N GLN A 172 -11.31 14.55 -9.48
CA GLN A 172 -11.58 14.80 -10.91
C GLN A 172 -10.35 15.33 -11.66
N GLY A 173 -9.17 14.78 -11.34
CA GLY A 173 -7.91 15.18 -11.98
C GLY A 173 -7.20 16.38 -11.35
N SER A 174 -7.83 17.12 -10.42
CA SER A 174 -7.18 18.30 -9.80
C SER A 174 -5.99 17.94 -8.91
N TYR A 175 -5.96 16.74 -8.32
CA TYR A 175 -4.77 16.24 -7.62
C TYR A 175 -3.72 15.66 -8.57
N GLY A 176 -4.12 15.15 -9.74
CA GLY A 176 -3.25 14.47 -10.70
C GLY A 176 -4.03 13.46 -11.54
N THR A 177 -3.35 12.84 -12.50
CA THR A 177 -3.94 11.82 -13.38
C THR A 177 -4.00 10.46 -12.67
N PRO A 178 -5.15 9.74 -12.63
CA PRO A 178 -5.30 8.46 -11.94
C PRO A 178 -4.66 7.28 -12.70
N THR A 179 -3.36 7.39 -12.99
CA THR A 179 -2.55 6.37 -13.66
C THR A 179 -1.20 6.24 -12.97
N VAL A 180 -0.57 5.06 -13.08
CA VAL A 180 0.78 4.81 -12.58
C VAL A 180 1.78 5.80 -13.18
N GLU A 181 1.62 6.08 -14.48
CA GLU A 181 2.37 7.12 -15.17
C GLU A 181 2.17 8.52 -14.56
N GLY A 182 0.93 8.89 -14.25
CA GLY A 182 0.62 10.17 -13.59
C GLY A 182 1.29 10.31 -12.22
N TYR A 183 1.41 9.22 -11.48
CA TYR A 183 2.16 9.18 -10.22
C TYR A 183 3.65 9.46 -10.45
N TYR A 184 4.29 8.81 -11.43
CA TYR A 184 5.69 9.04 -11.77
C TYR A 184 5.94 10.48 -12.18
N GLN A 185 5.16 10.99 -13.14
CA GLN A 185 5.28 12.36 -13.65
C GLN A 185 5.13 13.40 -12.56
N LYS A 186 4.12 13.25 -11.68
CA LYS A 186 3.87 14.21 -10.61
C LYS A 186 5.03 14.28 -9.63
N LEU A 187 5.50 13.13 -9.16
CA LEU A 187 6.55 13.08 -8.14
C LEU A 187 7.92 13.45 -8.70
N SER A 188 8.28 12.95 -9.89
CA SER A 188 9.55 13.26 -10.52
C SER A 188 9.64 14.75 -10.86
N LYS A 189 8.59 15.35 -11.43
CA LYS A 189 8.54 16.78 -11.73
C LYS A 189 8.80 17.62 -10.46
N ALA A 190 8.07 17.34 -9.38
CA ALA A 190 8.25 18.05 -8.12
C ALA A 190 9.67 17.87 -7.54
N PHE A 191 10.23 16.66 -7.62
CA PHE A 191 11.59 16.37 -7.19
C PHE A 191 12.63 17.15 -8.02
N LEU A 192 12.50 17.16 -9.34
CA LEU A 192 13.39 17.90 -10.24
C LEU A 192 13.31 19.40 -9.95
N GLU A 193 12.11 19.98 -9.88
CA GLU A 193 11.92 21.40 -9.57
C GLU A 193 12.53 21.79 -8.21
N LEU A 194 12.39 20.94 -7.19
CA LEU A 194 12.96 21.16 -5.86
C LEU A 194 14.50 21.09 -5.87
N THR A 195 15.07 20.18 -6.66
CA THR A 195 16.52 19.91 -6.68
C THR A 195 17.29 20.77 -7.69
N MET A 196 16.62 21.36 -8.68
CA MET A 196 17.24 22.25 -9.68
C MET A 196 17.96 23.44 -9.05
N GLN A 197 17.44 23.99 -7.95
CA GLN A 197 18.01 25.16 -7.25
C GLN A 197 18.96 24.78 -6.11
N ALA A 198 19.04 23.49 -5.75
CA ALA A 198 20.02 22.98 -4.80
C ALA A 198 21.36 22.94 -5.53
N ALA A 199 22.05 24.09 -5.51
CA ALA A 199 23.26 24.39 -6.26
C ALA A 199 24.13 23.16 -6.51
N SER A 200 24.43 22.93 -7.78
CA SER A 200 25.58 22.21 -8.30
C SER A 200 26.86 22.61 -7.57
N GLN A 201 27.14 22.04 -6.40
CA GLN A 201 28.42 22.24 -5.71
C GLN A 201 28.90 20.95 -5.01
N LYS A 202 29.84 20.31 -5.72
CA LYS A 202 31.10 19.72 -5.22
C LYS A 202 31.18 18.24 -4.85
N ASP A 203 30.09 17.55 -4.49
CA ASP A 203 30.20 16.10 -4.21
C ASP A 203 29.53 15.25 -5.30
N GLY A 204 30.34 14.51 -6.03
CA GLY A 204 29.95 13.62 -7.14
C GLY A 204 29.11 12.40 -6.75
N HIS A 205 28.54 12.36 -5.55
CA HIS A 205 27.75 11.23 -5.04
C HIS A 205 26.25 11.46 -5.22
N ARG A 206 25.80 11.45 -6.48
CA ARG A 206 24.36 11.40 -6.85
C ARG A 206 23.77 9.99 -6.83
N GLY A 207 24.53 9.01 -6.32
CA GLY A 207 24.08 7.64 -6.15
C GLY A 207 23.20 7.48 -4.91
N LEU A 208 22.20 6.62 -5.02
CA LEU A 208 21.45 6.07 -3.89
C LEU A 208 21.31 4.57 -4.09
N LYS A 209 21.85 3.80 -3.14
CA LYS A 209 21.64 2.35 -3.10
C LYS A 209 20.36 2.03 -2.34
N ILE A 210 19.47 1.26 -2.95
CA ILE A 210 18.12 1.01 -2.44
C ILE A 210 17.93 -0.50 -2.28
N ASP A 211 17.84 -0.95 -1.03
CA ASP A 211 17.30 -2.26 -0.70
C ASP A 211 15.77 -2.23 -0.86
N CYS A 212 15.27 -2.95 -1.86
CA CYS A 212 13.85 -2.95 -2.21
C CYS A 212 13.07 -4.08 -1.52
N ALA A 213 13.64 -4.75 -0.51
CA ALA A 213 13.01 -5.79 0.30
C ALA A 213 12.45 -6.99 -0.49
N ASN A 214 12.88 -7.20 -1.74
CA ASN A 214 12.29 -8.11 -2.71
C ASN A 214 10.80 -7.84 -2.98
N GLY A 215 10.36 -6.59 -2.76
CA GLY A 215 8.97 -6.15 -2.82
C GLY A 215 8.60 -5.38 -4.08
N ILE A 216 7.35 -4.91 -4.10
CA ILE A 216 6.79 -4.18 -5.26
C ILE A 216 7.52 -2.88 -5.56
N GLY A 217 8.18 -2.28 -4.55
CA GLY A 217 9.00 -1.08 -4.71
C GLY A 217 10.10 -1.24 -5.76
N ALA A 218 10.70 -2.43 -5.90
CA ALA A 218 11.74 -2.70 -6.89
C ALA A 218 11.23 -2.49 -8.33
N LEU A 219 10.08 -3.09 -8.64
CA LEU A 219 9.46 -3.01 -9.95
C LEU A 219 9.08 -1.57 -10.29
N LYS A 220 8.53 -0.84 -9.30
CA LYS A 220 8.03 0.52 -9.48
C LYS A 220 9.12 1.57 -9.54
N LEU A 221 10.21 1.40 -8.80
CA LEU A 221 11.40 2.25 -8.94
C LEU A 221 12.07 2.06 -10.30
N LYS A 222 12.14 0.82 -10.81
CA LYS A 222 12.67 0.56 -12.15
C LYS A 222 11.82 1.20 -13.26
N GLU A 223 10.49 1.18 -13.11
CA GLU A 223 9.58 1.91 -14.01
C GLU A 223 9.76 3.44 -13.89
N MET A 224 10.05 3.95 -12.69
CA MET A 224 10.22 5.39 -12.42
C MET A 224 11.62 5.93 -12.76
N GLU A 225 12.63 5.06 -12.91
CA GLU A 225 14.03 5.43 -13.15
C GLU A 225 14.24 6.42 -14.31
N PRO A 226 13.58 6.26 -15.49
CA PRO A 226 13.75 7.20 -16.60
C PRO A 226 13.31 8.63 -16.29
N TYR A 227 12.46 8.84 -15.29
CA TYR A 227 11.98 10.16 -14.86
C TYR A 227 12.96 10.86 -13.89
N LEU A 228 13.98 10.15 -13.40
CA LEU A 228 14.90 10.62 -12.36
C LEU A 228 16.36 10.66 -12.82
N SER A 229 16.71 9.92 -13.88
CA SER A 229 18.08 9.55 -14.25
C SER A 229 19.06 10.72 -14.45
N GLU A 230 18.59 11.90 -14.84
CA GLU A 230 19.44 13.10 -14.98
C GLU A 230 19.85 13.73 -13.63
N SER A 231 19.10 13.43 -12.56
CA SER A 231 19.26 14.07 -11.23
C SER A 231 19.63 13.11 -10.11
N LEU A 232 19.23 11.83 -10.19
CA LEU A 232 19.49 10.82 -9.17
C LEU A 232 19.80 9.48 -9.85
N ALA A 233 20.99 8.94 -9.58
CA ALA A 233 21.33 7.58 -9.98
C ALA A 233 20.88 6.62 -8.86
N ILE A 234 20.02 5.67 -9.21
CA ILE A 234 19.54 4.64 -8.27
C ILE A 234 20.21 3.30 -8.57
N ASP A 235 20.61 2.59 -7.53
CA ASP A 235 21.17 1.24 -7.61
C ASP A 235 20.30 0.32 -6.75
N LEU A 236 19.55 -0.57 -7.40
CA LEU A 236 18.54 -1.40 -6.75
C LEU A 236 19.13 -2.75 -6.35
N ALA A 237 19.02 -3.09 -5.06
CA ALA A 237 19.30 -4.40 -4.51
C ALA A 237 18.03 -5.04 -3.94
N ASN A 238 18.05 -6.36 -3.75
CA ASN A 238 16.90 -7.13 -3.29
C ASN A 238 15.66 -6.79 -4.13
N ASP A 239 15.77 -7.00 -5.44
CA ASP A 239 14.79 -6.55 -6.44
C ASP A 239 13.70 -7.60 -6.75
N GLY A 240 13.67 -8.71 -6.01
CA GLY A 240 12.71 -9.80 -6.17
C GLY A 240 13.11 -10.87 -7.19
N ARG A 241 14.30 -10.78 -7.82
CA ARG A 241 14.82 -11.88 -8.67
C ARG A 241 15.33 -13.06 -7.85
N GLU A 242 15.97 -12.77 -6.73
CA GLU A 242 16.55 -13.74 -5.81
C GLU A 242 16.15 -13.39 -4.38
N GLY A 243 15.86 -14.39 -3.55
CA GLY A 243 15.43 -14.19 -2.16
C GLY A 243 13.91 -14.07 -1.99
N LYS A 244 13.50 -13.90 -0.73
CA LYS A 244 12.09 -13.83 -0.32
C LYS A 244 11.73 -12.42 0.14
N LEU A 245 10.46 -12.05 -0.03
CA LEU A 245 9.90 -10.78 0.42
C LEU A 245 10.22 -10.54 1.92
N ASN A 246 10.80 -9.38 2.24
CA ASN A 246 11.20 -8.94 3.59
C ASN A 246 12.15 -9.90 4.33
N HIS A 247 12.76 -10.88 3.66
CA HIS A 247 13.59 -11.87 4.34
C HIS A 247 15.03 -11.37 4.51
N MET A 248 15.41 -11.05 5.75
CA MET A 248 16.74 -10.50 6.10
C MET A 248 17.11 -9.19 5.37
N CYS A 249 16.10 -8.47 4.90
CA CYS A 249 16.20 -7.20 4.19
C CYS A 249 14.95 -6.37 4.45
N GLY A 250 14.95 -5.13 3.98
CA GLY A 250 13.85 -4.18 4.09
C GLY A 250 13.88 -3.31 5.34
N ALA A 251 13.06 -2.27 5.32
CA ALA A 251 13.09 -1.21 6.32
C ALA A 251 12.87 -1.71 7.76
N ASP A 252 11.96 -2.68 7.94
CA ASP A 252 11.66 -3.27 9.24
C ASP A 252 12.85 -4.05 9.80
N PHE A 253 13.47 -4.91 8.98
CA PHE A 253 14.67 -5.66 9.36
C PHE A 253 15.80 -4.73 9.77
N VAL A 254 16.10 -3.72 8.94
CA VAL A 254 17.18 -2.77 9.20
C VAL A 254 16.91 -1.97 10.47
N LYS A 255 15.67 -1.51 10.68
CA LYS A 255 15.29 -0.75 11.88
C LYS A 255 15.39 -1.60 13.16
N VAL A 256 14.87 -2.82 13.14
CA VAL A 256 14.82 -3.70 14.32
C VAL A 256 16.20 -4.24 14.68
N HIS A 257 16.98 -4.66 13.69
CA HIS A 257 18.28 -5.29 13.93
C HIS A 257 19.46 -4.31 13.90
N GLN A 258 19.25 -3.08 13.46
CA GLN A 258 20.26 -2.03 13.34
C GLN A 258 21.55 -2.52 12.66
N LYS A 259 21.39 -3.19 11.52
CA LYS A 259 22.48 -3.73 10.71
C LYS A 259 22.13 -3.69 9.22
N PRO A 260 23.13 -3.80 8.32
CA PRO A 260 22.89 -3.84 6.88
C PRO A 260 21.96 -4.99 6.46
N PRO A 261 21.12 -4.80 5.43
CA PRO A 261 20.35 -5.88 4.85
C PRO A 261 21.27 -6.86 4.10
N VAL A 262 20.88 -8.13 4.08
CA VAL A 262 21.57 -9.13 3.24
C VAL A 262 21.32 -8.80 1.77
N GLY A 263 22.34 -9.00 0.91
CA GLY A 263 22.24 -8.76 -0.53
C GLY A 263 22.61 -7.35 -0.98
N LEU A 264 22.83 -6.41 -0.05
CA LEU A 264 23.28 -5.05 -0.37
C LEU A 264 24.76 -4.85 0.02
N GLN A 265 25.62 -4.61 -0.97
CA GLN A 265 27.01 -4.22 -0.73
C GLN A 265 27.12 -2.72 -0.45
N MET A 266 27.76 -2.37 0.67
CA MET A 266 27.94 -1.00 1.12
C MET A 266 29.42 -0.66 1.25
N ASN A 267 29.84 0.47 0.68
CA ASN A 267 31.15 1.07 0.92
C ASN A 267 31.04 2.24 1.92
N PRO A 268 32.12 2.55 2.66
CA PRO A 268 32.15 3.71 3.55
C PRO A 268 31.69 5.01 2.89
N GLY A 269 30.77 5.72 3.54
CA GLY A 269 30.23 7.00 3.08
C GLY A 269 29.16 6.91 1.98
N GLU A 270 28.83 5.71 1.47
CA GLU A 270 27.72 5.56 0.53
C GLU A 270 26.37 5.77 1.22
N ARG A 271 25.47 6.49 0.53
CA ARG A 271 24.10 6.67 0.98
C ARG A 271 23.25 5.47 0.57
N CYS A 272 22.62 4.85 1.56
CA CYS A 272 21.73 3.72 1.35
C CYS A 272 20.37 3.96 2.00
N CYS A 273 19.35 3.29 1.49
CA CYS A 273 18.06 3.18 2.15
C CYS A 273 17.42 1.80 1.91
N SER A 274 16.47 1.45 2.78
CA SER A 274 15.62 0.28 2.61
C SER A 274 14.16 0.71 2.53
N LEU A 275 13.43 0.12 1.58
CA LEU A 275 11.96 0.12 1.57
C LEU A 275 11.43 -1.09 2.35
N ASP A 276 10.14 -1.09 2.70
CA ASP A 276 9.45 -2.33 3.09
C ASP A 276 8.68 -2.93 1.89
N GLY A 277 8.06 -4.10 2.11
CA GLY A 277 7.50 -4.92 1.04
C GLY A 277 6.47 -4.23 0.13
N ASP A 278 5.67 -3.28 0.64
CA ASP A 278 4.69 -2.49 -0.12
C ASP A 278 5.11 -1.03 -0.37
N ALA A 279 6.36 -0.70 -0.01
CA ALA A 279 6.99 0.61 -0.16
C ALA A 279 6.21 1.76 0.49
N ASP A 280 5.62 1.52 1.68
CA ASP A 280 5.02 2.56 2.53
C ASP A 280 5.94 3.01 3.68
N ARG A 281 7.09 2.36 3.86
CA ARG A 281 8.15 2.74 4.81
C ARG A 281 9.50 2.93 4.12
N ILE A 282 10.31 3.81 4.69
CA ILE A 282 11.70 4.02 4.30
C ILE A 282 12.56 4.29 5.54
N VAL A 283 13.76 3.72 5.55
CA VAL A 283 14.84 4.10 6.48
C VAL A 283 16.11 4.33 5.69
N TYR A 284 16.92 5.30 6.11
CA TYR A 284 18.24 5.55 5.55
C TYR A 284 19.32 4.99 6.46
N TYR A 285 20.50 4.75 5.90
CA TYR A 285 21.67 4.32 6.65
C TYR A 285 22.95 4.47 5.82
N TYR A 286 24.09 4.38 6.50
CA TYR A 286 25.40 4.31 5.88
C TYR A 286 26.36 3.52 6.77
N VAL A 287 27.52 3.15 6.21
CA VAL A 287 28.66 2.65 6.99
C VAL A 287 29.76 3.71 7.02
N ASP A 288 30.39 3.92 8.17
CA ASP A 288 31.51 4.86 8.30
C ASP A 288 32.84 4.23 7.85
N THR A 289 33.93 5.00 7.89
CA THR A 289 35.28 4.54 7.51
C THR A 289 35.85 3.48 8.46
N ALA A 290 35.27 3.30 9.65
CA ALA A 290 35.59 2.24 10.58
C ALA A 290 34.66 1.02 10.43
N CYS A 291 33.85 0.98 9.36
CA CYS A 291 32.87 -0.05 9.07
C CYS A 291 31.75 -0.19 10.12
N HIS A 292 31.47 0.86 10.91
CA HIS A 292 30.31 0.87 11.78
C HIS A 292 29.05 1.28 11.02
N PHE A 293 27.95 0.59 11.33
CA PHE A 293 26.64 0.88 10.76
C PHE A 293 25.93 2.02 11.49
N HIS A 294 25.41 2.98 10.74
CA HIS A 294 24.67 4.13 11.26
C HIS A 294 23.26 4.17 10.69
N LEU A 295 22.26 4.03 11.55
CA LEU A 295 20.85 4.11 11.18
C LEU A 295 20.35 5.56 11.16
N LEU A 296 19.60 5.91 10.13
CA LEU A 296 18.84 7.15 9.98
C LEU A 296 17.36 6.81 9.80
N ASP A 297 16.67 6.60 10.91
CA ASP A 297 15.27 6.18 10.95
C ASP A 297 14.27 7.34 10.76
N GLY A 298 12.99 7.08 11.00
CA GLY A 298 11.91 8.04 10.82
C GLY A 298 12.11 9.35 11.58
N ASP A 299 12.70 9.33 12.77
CA ASP A 299 12.94 10.55 13.56
C ASP A 299 14.02 11.42 12.91
N LYS A 300 15.06 10.79 12.33
CA LYS A 300 16.09 11.51 11.54
C LYS A 300 15.50 12.12 10.28
N ILE A 301 14.59 11.42 9.60
CA ILE A 301 13.89 11.95 8.42
C ILE A 301 13.00 13.14 8.82
N ALA A 302 12.22 13.01 9.89
CA ALA A 302 11.32 14.04 10.37
C ALA A 302 12.07 15.32 10.79
N THR A 303 13.17 15.16 11.53
CA THR A 303 14.02 16.29 11.96
C THR A 303 14.73 16.97 10.78
N LEU A 304 15.19 16.21 9.78
CA LEU A 304 15.77 16.76 8.55
C LEU A 304 14.75 17.62 7.79
N ILE A 305 13.54 17.08 7.54
CA ILE A 305 12.48 17.81 6.84
C ILE A 305 12.07 19.07 7.61
N SER A 306 11.89 18.95 8.93
CA SER A 306 11.51 20.08 9.78
C SER A 306 12.55 21.19 9.78
N THR A 307 13.84 20.83 9.76
CA THR A 307 14.94 21.79 9.67
C THR A 307 14.94 22.49 8.31
N PHE A 308 14.80 21.73 7.22
CA PHE A 308 14.71 22.27 5.87
C PHE A 308 13.54 23.27 5.72
N LEU A 309 12.34 22.91 6.22
CA LEU A 309 11.18 23.79 6.18
C LEU A 309 11.38 25.05 7.02
N LYS A 310 11.98 24.93 8.21
CA LYS A 310 12.33 26.09 9.06
C LYS A 310 13.26 27.06 8.32
N GLU A 311 14.30 26.55 7.67
CA GLU A 311 15.24 27.37 6.91
C GLU A 311 14.58 28.12 5.74
N LEU A 312 13.62 27.48 5.07
CA LEU A 312 12.84 28.15 4.01
C LEU A 312 11.95 29.27 4.55
N LEU A 313 11.37 29.11 5.74
CA LEU A 313 10.51 30.11 6.38
C LEU A 313 11.28 31.28 6.99
N MET A 314 12.58 31.11 7.24
CA MET A 314 13.46 32.16 7.79
C MET A 314 14.14 33.01 6.71
N LYS A 315 14.00 32.65 5.43
CA LYS A 315 14.43 33.46 4.29
C LYS A 315 13.36 34.49 3.92
#